data_AF-A0A7S3ATX7-F1
#
_entry.id   AF-A0A7S3ATX7-F1
#
_cell.length_a   1.000
_cell.length_b   1.000
_cell.length_c   1.000
_cell.angle_alpha   90.00
_cell.angle_beta   90.00
_cell.angle_gamma   90.00
#
_symmetry.space_group_name_H-M   'P 1'
#
loop_
_entity.id
_entity.type
_entity.pdbx_description
1 polymer ?
#
loop_
_entity_poly.entity_id
_entity_poly.type
_entity_poly.pdbx_seq_one_letter_code
_entity_poly.pdbx_strand_id
1 'polypeptide(L)'
;QRSAQTNGIRRQRLLAVFGQSDGSHATPSTPPSIFGQIDGFLPDSLPEGPAKTLVGLLLTFHVAVSYLITGQPLHRAYHSSLFPSTVDAHTPAAAAHWFIISIVQLTAGFFIANAIPFFSDFQNLLGTLTGAPIVFGWPAFFFLRGSYIRGRRVRTSELLLCGIFLFVFLPIFTVLGTIDAIKNIITDWDANGPPFGCNTVPEGR
;
A
#
# COMPACT_ATOMS: atom_id res chain seq x y z
N GLN A 1 -26.59 0.96 57.28
CA GLN A 1 -26.90 2.27 56.66
C GLN A 1 -25.65 3.02 56.15
N ARG A 2 -24.63 2.35 55.59
CA ARG A 2 -23.41 3.00 55.03
C ARG A 2 -23.18 2.73 53.53
N SER A 3 -24.16 2.14 52.84
CA SER A 3 -23.98 1.63 51.46
C SER A 3 -24.72 2.43 50.38
N ALA A 4 -25.34 3.57 50.72
CA ALA A 4 -26.13 4.36 49.78
C ALA A 4 -25.46 5.67 49.30
N GLN A 5 -24.29 6.04 49.85
CA GLN A 5 -23.72 7.37 49.64
C GLN A 5 -22.58 7.42 48.60
N THR A 6 -22.15 6.27 48.05
CA THR A 6 -21.00 6.20 47.12
C THR A 6 -21.40 6.17 45.63
N ASN A 7 -22.70 6.23 45.30
CA ASN A 7 -23.19 6.22 43.91
C ASN A 7 -23.53 7.60 43.33
N GLY A 8 -23.46 8.68 44.13
CA GLY A 8 -23.77 10.04 43.67
C GLY A 8 -22.64 10.74 42.90
N ILE A 9 -21.38 10.38 43.16
CA ILE A 9 -20.22 11.14 42.65
C ILE A 9 -19.79 10.68 41.24
N ARG A 10 -20.13 9.46 40.83
CA ARG A 10 -19.78 8.97 39.47
C ARG A 10 -20.66 9.52 38.34
N ARG A 11 -21.86 10.06 38.64
CA ARG A 11 -22.74 10.61 37.60
C ARG A 11 -22.44 12.06 37.21
N GLN A 12 -21.73 12.82 38.03
CA GLN A 12 -21.41 14.22 37.70
C GLN A 12 -20.16 14.37 36.81
N ARG A 13 -19.29 13.34 36.70
CA ARG A 13 -18.15 13.37 35.76
C ARG A 13 -18.50 13.01 34.32
N LEU A 14 -19.69 12.46 34.05
CA LEU A 14 -20.11 12.11 32.69
C LEU A 14 -20.82 13.25 31.94
N LEU A 15 -21.22 14.32 32.64
CA LEU A 15 -21.91 15.48 32.04
C LEU A 15 -20.99 16.68 31.79
N ALA A 16 -19.74 16.63 32.25
CA ALA A 16 -18.74 17.69 32.01
C ALA A 16 -17.93 17.50 30.71
N VAL A 17 -18.20 16.45 29.93
CA VAL A 17 -17.54 16.20 28.63
C VAL A 17 -18.39 16.70 27.44
N PHE A 18 -19.62 17.20 27.70
CA PHE A 18 -20.58 17.57 26.65
C PHE A 18 -20.95 19.06 26.57
N GLY A 19 -20.09 19.99 27.00
CA GLY A 19 -20.44 21.40 26.89
C GLY A 19 -19.26 22.37 26.87
N GLN A 20 -18.73 22.64 25.67
CA GLN A 20 -18.33 24.00 25.28
C GLN A 20 -18.13 24.06 23.75
N SER A 21 -19.15 24.51 23.02
CA SER A 21 -19.04 24.93 21.61
C SER A 21 -19.60 26.34 21.54
N ASP A 22 -18.73 27.30 21.86
CA ASP A 22 -19.02 28.72 21.66
C ASP A 22 -18.66 29.06 20.20
N GLY A 23 -19.67 29.58 19.49
CA GLY A 23 -19.59 29.86 18.07
C GLY A 23 -18.75 31.10 17.73
N SER A 24 -18.12 31.07 16.56
CA SER A 24 -17.82 32.24 15.72
C SER A 24 -17.39 31.76 14.33
N HIS A 25 -17.91 32.42 13.30
CA HIS A 25 -17.68 32.24 11.86
C HIS A 25 -18.39 31.08 11.14
N ALA A 26 -19.63 31.36 10.73
CA ALA A 26 -20.37 30.59 9.74
C ALA A 26 -19.79 30.82 8.34
N THR A 27 -18.90 29.94 7.90
CA THR A 27 -18.71 29.63 6.48
C THR A 27 -19.86 28.73 6.00
N PRO A 28 -20.29 28.84 4.73
CA PRO A 28 -21.44 28.09 4.20
C PRO A 28 -21.24 26.59 4.39
N SER A 29 -22.10 26.00 5.22
CA SER A 29 -22.08 24.60 5.60
C SER A 29 -22.43 23.73 4.39
N THR A 30 -21.41 23.11 3.81
CA THR A 30 -21.55 21.88 3.03
C THR A 30 -22.34 20.87 3.87
N PRO A 31 -23.34 20.17 3.29
CA PRO A 31 -24.16 19.22 4.03
C PRO A 31 -23.26 18.15 4.68
N PRO A 32 -23.56 17.72 5.92
CA PRO A 32 -22.79 16.69 6.60
C PRO A 32 -22.87 15.41 5.79
N SER A 33 -21.78 15.06 5.12
CA SER A 33 -21.59 13.74 4.53
C SER A 33 -21.58 12.73 5.69
N ILE A 34 -22.71 12.05 5.89
CA ILE A 34 -22.90 11.00 6.91
C ILE A 34 -21.94 9.82 6.70
N PHE A 35 -21.31 9.74 5.53
CA PHE A 35 -20.14 8.90 5.31
C PHE A 35 -18.91 9.67 5.78
N GLY A 36 -18.45 9.35 6.99
CA GLY A 36 -17.21 9.88 7.54
C GLY A 36 -16.08 9.69 6.52
N GLN A 37 -15.30 10.74 6.32
CA GLN A 37 -14.09 10.71 5.52
C GLN A 37 -13.18 9.62 6.10
N ILE A 38 -13.08 8.50 5.39
CA ILE A 38 -12.21 7.40 5.79
C ILE A 38 -10.81 7.82 5.34
N ASP A 39 -9.91 8.01 6.29
CA ASP A 39 -8.52 8.31 5.95
C ASP A 39 -7.95 7.17 5.11
N GLY A 40 -7.09 7.51 4.15
CA GLY A 40 -6.45 6.53 3.26
C GLY A 40 -5.63 5.47 4.01
N PHE A 41 -5.32 5.71 5.29
CA PHE A 41 -4.67 4.78 6.19
C PHE A 41 -5.52 4.50 7.43
N LEU A 42 -5.85 3.23 7.66
CA LEU A 42 -6.59 2.73 8.83
C LEU A 42 -6.07 3.27 10.20
N PRO A 43 -4.74 3.40 10.43
CA PRO A 43 -4.23 3.98 11.67
C PRO A 43 -4.58 5.45 11.89
N ASP A 44 -4.88 6.21 10.84
CA ASP A 44 -5.19 7.63 10.95
C ASP A 44 -6.59 7.85 11.50
N SER A 45 -7.52 6.95 11.17
CA SER A 45 -8.88 6.96 11.69
C SER A 45 -9.01 6.42 13.14
N LEU A 46 -7.92 5.94 13.76
CA LEU A 46 -7.93 5.52 15.17
C LEU A 46 -7.77 6.74 16.09
N PRO A 47 -8.55 6.82 17.19
CA PRO A 47 -8.39 7.88 18.18
C PRO A 47 -6.98 7.85 18.78
N GLU A 48 -6.44 9.02 19.10
CA GLU A 48 -5.13 9.15 19.73
C GLU A 48 -5.09 8.35 21.04
N GLY A 49 -4.07 7.51 21.18
CA GLY A 49 -3.92 6.68 22.37
C GLY A 49 -2.96 5.50 22.18
N PRO A 50 -2.75 4.70 23.24
CA PRO A 50 -1.83 3.56 23.21
C PRO A 50 -2.23 2.49 22.17
N ALA A 51 -3.52 2.41 21.81
CA ALA A 51 -4.01 1.52 20.77
C ALA A 51 -3.45 1.88 19.38
N LYS A 52 -3.42 3.18 19.02
CA LYS A 52 -2.86 3.66 17.75
C LYS A 52 -1.36 3.34 17.66
N THR A 53 -0.62 3.57 18.75
CA THR A 53 0.82 3.22 18.82
C THR A 53 1.05 1.73 18.67
N LEU A 54 0.25 0.88 19.33
CA LEU A 54 0.38 -0.58 19.23
C LEU A 54 0.13 -1.07 17.80
N VAL A 55 -0.91 -0.54 17.14
CA VAL A 55 -1.21 -0.86 15.73
C VAL A 55 -0.06 -0.41 14.82
N GLY A 56 0.47 0.79 15.02
CA GLY A 56 1.63 1.29 14.26
C GLY A 56 2.88 0.43 14.44
N LEU A 57 3.18 -0.01 15.67
CA LEU A 57 4.30 -0.92 15.95
C LEU A 57 4.11 -2.28 15.29
N LEU A 58 2.92 -2.86 15.41
CA LEU A 58 2.61 -4.15 14.79
C LEU A 58 2.70 -4.08 13.26
N LEU A 59 2.21 -3.00 12.66
CA LEU A 59 2.31 -2.76 11.22
C LEU A 59 3.76 -2.59 10.78
N THR A 60 4.55 -1.82 11.53
CA THR A 60 5.99 -1.64 11.27
C THR A 60 6.74 -2.96 11.31
N PHE A 61 6.48 -3.77 12.35
CA PHE A 61 7.06 -5.10 12.49
C PHE A 61 6.65 -6.02 11.33
N HIS A 62 5.37 -6.03 10.97
CA HIS A 62 4.85 -6.81 9.85
C HIS A 62 5.55 -6.44 8.53
N VAL A 63 5.65 -5.15 8.21
CA VAL A 63 6.32 -4.68 6.99
C VAL A 63 7.80 -5.05 7.00
N ALA A 64 8.49 -4.91 8.12
CA ALA A 64 9.91 -5.29 8.24
C ALA A 64 10.12 -6.79 7.97
N VAL A 65 9.34 -7.66 8.59
CA VAL A 65 9.44 -9.12 8.39
C VAL A 65 9.07 -9.50 6.95
N SER A 66 7.99 -8.93 6.40
CA SER A 66 7.56 -9.18 5.02
C SER A 66 8.63 -8.76 4.01
N TYR A 67 9.28 -7.60 4.22
CA TYR A 67 10.40 -7.14 3.40
C TYR A 67 11.59 -8.11 3.45
N LEU A 68 11.96 -8.59 4.65
CA LEU A 68 13.05 -9.56 4.80
C LEU A 68 12.76 -10.89 4.11
N ILE A 69 11.53 -11.39 4.21
CA ILE A 69 11.14 -12.67 3.60
C ILE A 69 11.07 -12.55 2.08
N THR A 70 10.46 -11.48 1.56
CA THR A 70 10.29 -11.28 0.11
C THR A 70 11.58 -10.84 -0.59
N GLY A 71 12.51 -10.21 0.14
CA GLY A 71 13.82 -9.80 -0.40
C GLY A 71 14.74 -10.96 -0.75
N GLN A 72 14.67 -12.10 -0.05
CA GLN A 72 15.57 -13.25 -0.29
C GLN A 72 15.50 -13.81 -1.74
N PRO A 73 14.31 -14.21 -2.26
CA PRO A 73 14.23 -14.71 -3.64
C PRO A 73 14.56 -13.63 -4.67
N LEU A 74 14.23 -12.36 -4.38
CA LEU A 74 14.55 -11.24 -5.27
C LEU A 74 16.06 -11.02 -5.39
N HIS A 75 16.78 -10.99 -4.26
CA HIS A 75 18.23 -10.90 -4.23
C HIS A 75 18.89 -12.09 -4.94
N ARG A 76 18.38 -13.32 -4.72
CA ARG A 76 18.88 -14.51 -5.43
C ARG A 76 18.67 -14.39 -6.94
N ALA A 77 17.50 -13.92 -7.38
CA ALA A 77 17.21 -13.72 -8.80
C ALA A 77 18.14 -12.67 -9.43
N TYR A 78 18.35 -11.54 -8.76
CA TYR A 78 19.30 -10.51 -9.21
C TYR A 78 20.74 -11.03 -9.23
N HIS A 79 21.16 -11.75 -8.18
CA HIS A 79 22.51 -12.31 -8.11
C HIS A 79 22.74 -13.34 -9.22
N SER A 80 21.76 -14.20 -9.50
CA SER A 80 21.82 -15.17 -10.60
C SER A 80 21.86 -14.50 -11.99
N SER A 81 21.23 -13.32 -12.13
CA SER A 81 21.18 -12.60 -13.39
C SER A 81 22.44 -11.76 -13.65
N LEU A 82 23.05 -11.19 -12.61
CA LEU A 82 24.20 -10.29 -12.74
C LEU A 82 25.54 -11.02 -12.60
N PHE A 83 25.61 -12.01 -11.69
CA PHE A 83 26.83 -12.73 -11.35
C PHE A 83 26.57 -14.25 -11.27
N PRO A 84 26.28 -14.91 -12.41
CA PRO A 84 25.93 -16.33 -12.42
C PRO A 84 27.05 -17.24 -11.88
N SER A 85 28.32 -16.81 -11.96
CA SER A 85 29.47 -17.57 -11.47
C SER A 85 29.63 -17.58 -9.95
N THR A 86 29.02 -16.65 -9.21
CA THR A 86 29.18 -16.51 -7.76
C THR A 86 27.92 -16.86 -6.97
N VAL A 87 26.84 -17.29 -7.62
CA VAL A 87 25.51 -17.34 -7.00
C VAL A 87 25.39 -18.27 -5.79
N ASP A 88 26.16 -19.37 -5.79
CA ASP A 88 26.17 -20.39 -4.74
C ASP A 88 27.59 -20.62 -4.16
N ALA A 89 28.54 -19.70 -4.42
CA ALA A 89 29.90 -19.82 -3.93
C ALA A 89 30.03 -19.26 -2.49
N HIS A 90 30.62 -20.03 -1.57
CA HIS A 90 30.94 -19.57 -0.20
C HIS A 90 32.24 -18.75 -0.17
N THR A 91 32.33 -17.72 -1.02
CA THR A 91 33.49 -16.83 -1.08
C THR A 91 33.13 -15.45 -0.49
N PRO A 92 34.10 -14.72 0.08
CA PRO A 92 33.86 -13.35 0.55
C PRO A 92 33.40 -12.42 -0.59
N ALA A 93 33.77 -12.73 -1.84
CA ALA A 93 33.28 -12.03 -3.02
C ALA A 93 31.76 -12.18 -3.22
N ALA A 94 31.21 -13.38 -3.02
CA ALA A 94 29.76 -13.61 -3.09
C ALA A 94 29.01 -12.85 -1.98
N ALA A 95 29.58 -12.78 -0.77
CA ALA A 95 29.02 -11.96 0.32
C ALA A 95 29.03 -10.46 -0.03
N ALA A 96 30.10 -9.96 -0.65
CA ALA A 96 30.16 -8.58 -1.12
C ALA A 96 29.13 -8.28 -2.22
N HIS A 97 28.96 -9.17 -3.20
CA HIS A 97 27.92 -9.03 -4.24
C HIS A 97 26.53 -8.98 -3.62
N TRP A 98 26.23 -9.86 -2.66
CA TRP A 98 24.95 -9.88 -1.95
C TRP A 98 24.69 -8.57 -1.19
N PHE A 99 25.72 -8.05 -0.51
CA PHE A 99 25.63 -6.79 0.22
C PHE A 99 25.38 -5.60 -0.73
N ILE A 100 26.07 -5.55 -1.87
CA ILE A 100 25.86 -4.52 -2.89
C ILE A 100 24.42 -4.55 -3.42
N ILE A 101 23.90 -5.73 -3.79
CA ILE A 101 22.51 -5.88 -4.26
C ILE A 101 21.53 -5.38 -3.19
N SER A 102 21.76 -5.75 -1.92
CA SER A 102 20.92 -5.32 -0.80
C SER A 102 20.95 -3.80 -0.59
N ILE A 103 22.12 -3.17 -0.67
CA ILE A 103 22.26 -1.70 -0.60
C ILE A 103 21.52 -1.05 -1.75
N VAL A 104 21.73 -1.51 -2.99
CA VAL A 104 21.07 -0.92 -4.17
C VAL A 104 19.55 -1.00 -4.03
N GLN A 105 19.02 -2.13 -3.56
CA GLN A 105 17.59 -2.27 -3.30
C GLN A 105 17.09 -1.31 -2.21
N LEU A 106 17.81 -1.20 -1.09
CA LEU A 106 17.45 -0.30 0.01
C LEU A 106 17.49 1.16 -0.42
N THR A 107 18.54 1.55 -1.14
CA THR A 107 18.71 2.91 -1.69
C THR A 107 17.61 3.24 -2.69
N ALA A 108 17.25 2.31 -3.59
CA ALA A 108 16.14 2.50 -4.52
C ALA A 108 14.81 2.68 -3.77
N GLY A 109 14.54 1.86 -2.75
CA GLY A 109 13.36 1.99 -1.89
C GLY A 109 13.32 3.34 -1.16
N PHE A 110 14.45 3.81 -0.64
CA PHE A 110 14.57 5.13 -0.03
C PHE A 110 14.25 6.26 -1.01
N PHE A 111 14.81 6.21 -2.24
CA PHE A 111 14.51 7.22 -3.25
C PHE A 111 13.04 7.22 -3.66
N ILE A 112 12.43 6.04 -3.84
CA ILE A 112 11.00 5.92 -4.18
C ILE A 112 10.14 6.49 -3.04
N ALA A 113 10.45 6.15 -1.79
CA ALA A 113 9.73 6.63 -0.62
C ALA A 113 9.80 8.16 -0.46
N ASN A 114 10.93 8.77 -0.86
CA ASN A 114 11.07 10.23 -0.86
C ASN A 114 10.44 10.90 -2.09
N ALA A 115 10.37 10.20 -3.22
CA ALA A 115 9.82 10.75 -4.46
C ALA A 115 8.28 10.78 -4.46
N ILE A 116 7.63 9.83 -3.78
CA ILE A 116 6.16 9.73 -3.75
C ILE A 116 5.70 9.81 -2.29
N PRO A 117 5.30 10.99 -1.79
CA PRO A 117 4.87 11.16 -0.41
C PRO A 117 3.53 10.44 -0.11
N PHE A 118 2.75 10.08 -1.13
CA PHE A 118 1.48 9.36 -1.01
C PHE A 118 1.67 7.86 -1.26
N PHE A 119 2.01 7.12 -0.21
CA PHE A 119 2.20 5.66 -0.30
C PHE A 119 0.93 4.93 -0.79
N SER A 120 -0.27 5.42 -0.43
CA SER A 120 -1.55 4.87 -0.88
C SER A 120 -1.68 4.90 -2.41
N ASP A 121 -1.31 6.00 -3.03
CA ASP A 121 -1.44 6.16 -4.49
C ASP A 121 -0.41 5.34 -5.23
N PHE A 122 0.82 5.28 -4.71
CA PHE A 122 1.85 4.41 -5.25
C PHE A 122 1.44 2.94 -5.17
N GLN A 123 0.90 2.52 -4.02
CA GLN A 123 0.38 1.17 -3.84
C GLN A 123 -0.79 0.88 -4.80
N ASN A 124 -1.69 1.84 -5.01
CA ASN A 124 -2.80 1.71 -5.96
C ASN A 124 -2.29 1.59 -7.41
N LEU A 125 -1.31 2.41 -7.79
CA LEU A 125 -0.67 2.35 -9.11
C LEU A 125 0.02 1.00 -9.32
N LEU A 126 0.80 0.53 -8.35
CA LEU A 126 1.42 -0.80 -8.43
C LEU A 126 0.38 -1.92 -8.47
N GLY A 127 -0.69 -1.81 -7.68
CA GLY A 127 -1.76 -2.80 -7.62
C GLY A 127 -2.52 -2.90 -8.94
N THR A 128 -2.83 -1.78 -9.58
CA THR A 128 -3.51 -1.75 -10.88
C THR A 128 -2.57 -2.18 -12.02
N LEU A 129 -1.30 -1.76 -11.97
CA LEU A 129 -0.30 -2.09 -12.99
C LEU A 129 0.10 -3.57 -12.96
N THR A 130 0.34 -4.13 -11.78
CA THR A 130 0.85 -5.51 -11.61
C THR A 130 -0.25 -6.52 -11.30
N GLY A 131 -1.30 -6.10 -10.60
CA GLY A 131 -2.40 -6.99 -10.20
C GLY A 131 -3.18 -7.52 -11.41
N ALA A 132 -3.50 -6.68 -12.38
CA ALA A 132 -4.23 -7.12 -13.58
C ALA A 132 -3.43 -8.17 -14.40
N PRO A 133 -2.13 -7.99 -14.71
CA PRO A 133 -1.32 -9.04 -15.33
C PRO A 133 -1.20 -10.30 -14.48
N ILE A 134 -1.04 -10.20 -13.16
CA ILE A 134 -0.92 -11.37 -12.27
C ILE A 134 -2.22 -12.18 -12.24
N VAL A 135 -3.38 -11.52 -12.15
CA VAL A 135 -4.69 -12.18 -12.02
C VAL A 135 -5.19 -12.70 -13.36
N PHE A 136 -5.11 -11.91 -14.43
CA PHE A 136 -5.69 -12.27 -15.73
C PHE A 136 -4.65 -12.77 -16.73
N GLY A 137 -3.42 -12.25 -16.68
CA GLY A 137 -2.36 -12.57 -17.63
C GLY A 137 -1.68 -13.90 -17.34
N TRP A 138 -1.10 -14.05 -16.16
CA TRP A 138 -0.26 -15.19 -15.81
C TRP A 138 -1.00 -16.54 -15.92
N PRO A 139 -2.22 -16.71 -15.38
CA PRO A 139 -2.95 -17.98 -15.49
C PRO A 139 -3.26 -18.36 -16.93
N ALA A 140 -3.72 -17.41 -17.75
CA ALA A 140 -4.03 -17.65 -19.16
C ALA A 140 -2.76 -17.94 -19.98
N PHE A 141 -1.69 -17.18 -19.74
CA PHE A 141 -0.39 -17.39 -20.39
C PHE A 141 0.20 -18.76 -20.04
N PHE A 142 0.21 -19.15 -18.76
CA PHE A 142 0.74 -20.45 -18.33
C PHE A 142 -0.12 -21.62 -18.80
N PHE A 143 -1.45 -21.46 -18.87
CA PHE A 143 -2.32 -22.49 -19.43
C PHE A 143 -2.02 -22.74 -20.92
N LEU A 144 -1.88 -21.67 -21.71
CA LEU A 144 -1.55 -21.78 -23.14
C LEU A 144 -0.16 -22.35 -23.36
N ARG A 145 0.85 -21.82 -22.64
CA ARG A 145 2.23 -22.31 -22.72
C ARG A 145 2.35 -23.77 -22.28
N GLY A 146 1.66 -24.16 -21.21
CA GLY A 146 1.64 -25.53 -20.70
C GLY A 146 1.02 -26.50 -21.70
N SER A 147 -0.09 -26.11 -22.34
CA SER A 147 -0.74 -26.90 -23.39
C SER A 147 0.13 -27.04 -24.64
N TYR A 148 0.84 -25.97 -25.03
CA TYR A 148 1.79 -25.99 -26.15
C TYR A 148 2.96 -26.95 -25.91
N ILE A 149 3.60 -26.88 -24.73
CA ILE A 149 4.74 -27.76 -24.38
C ILE A 149 4.32 -29.24 -24.36
N ARG A 150 3.07 -29.54 -23.93
CA ARG A 150 2.55 -30.91 -23.90
C ARG A 150 2.01 -31.42 -25.24
N GLY A 151 2.03 -30.59 -26.29
CA GLY A 151 1.49 -30.95 -27.61
C GLY A 151 -0.01 -31.25 -27.60
N ARG A 152 -0.75 -30.81 -26.58
CA ARG A 152 -2.19 -31.06 -26.46
C ARG A 152 -2.94 -30.03 -27.30
N ARG A 153 -3.85 -30.48 -28.16
CA ARG A 153 -4.78 -29.57 -28.86
C ARG A 153 -5.76 -28.99 -27.84
N VAL A 154 -5.66 -27.68 -27.62
CA VAL A 154 -6.57 -26.90 -26.79
C VAL A 154 -7.90 -26.76 -27.51
N ARG A 155 -9.01 -26.89 -26.80
CA ARG A 155 -10.34 -26.71 -27.41
C ARG A 155 -10.52 -25.24 -27.80
N THR A 156 -11.14 -24.95 -28.94
CA THR A 156 -11.32 -23.57 -29.44
C THR A 156 -12.02 -22.67 -28.41
N SER A 157 -12.93 -23.21 -27.60
CA SER A 157 -13.59 -22.45 -26.51
C SER A 157 -12.62 -22.02 -25.40
N GLU A 158 -11.65 -22.86 -25.06
CA GLU A 158 -10.62 -22.54 -24.06
C GLU A 158 -9.63 -21.52 -24.62
N LEU A 159 -9.24 -21.68 -25.89
CA LEU A 159 -8.39 -20.70 -26.58
C LEU A 159 -9.06 -19.33 -26.66
N LEU A 160 -10.36 -19.30 -26.98
CA LEU A 160 -11.15 -18.08 -27.00
C LEU A 160 -11.20 -17.42 -25.60
N LEU A 161 -11.46 -18.21 -24.56
CA LEU A 161 -11.50 -17.70 -23.18
C LEU A 161 -10.13 -17.11 -22.76
N CYS A 162 -9.04 -17.83 -22.98
CA CYS A 162 -7.69 -17.32 -22.71
C CYS A 162 -7.37 -16.07 -23.53
N GLY A 163 -7.80 -16.02 -24.80
CA GLY A 163 -7.66 -14.86 -25.65
C GLY A 163 -8.40 -13.64 -25.10
N ILE A 164 -9.64 -13.82 -24.63
CA ILE A 164 -10.42 -12.72 -24.01
C ILE A 164 -9.72 -12.21 -22.75
N PHE A 165 -9.23 -13.08 -21.87
CA PHE A 165 -8.51 -12.65 -20.67
C PHE A 165 -7.22 -11.89 -20.99
N LEU A 166 -6.43 -12.36 -21.95
CA LEU A 166 -5.14 -11.76 -22.32
C LEU A 166 -5.27 -10.47 -23.13
N PHE A 167 -6.18 -10.44 -24.10
CA PHE A 167 -6.27 -9.34 -25.07
C PHE A 167 -7.39 -8.34 -24.78
N VAL A 168 -8.36 -8.68 -23.92
CA VAL A 168 -9.47 -7.79 -23.58
C VAL A 168 -9.38 -7.37 -22.12
N PHE A 169 -9.50 -8.30 -21.17
CA PHE A 169 -9.57 -7.93 -19.76
C PHE A 169 -8.26 -7.34 -19.22
N LEU A 170 -7.12 -7.98 -19.48
CA LEU A 170 -5.82 -7.50 -19.02
C LEU A 170 -5.57 -6.04 -19.44
N PRO A 171 -5.57 -5.66 -20.74
CA PRO A 171 -5.28 -4.28 -21.11
C PRO A 171 -6.33 -3.30 -20.61
N ILE A 172 -7.63 -3.67 -20.59
CA ILE A 172 -8.68 -2.77 -20.10
C ILE A 172 -8.46 -2.47 -18.61
N PHE A 173 -8.30 -3.49 -17.76
CA PHE A 173 -8.12 -3.28 -16.32
C PHE A 173 -6.80 -2.60 -15.99
N THR A 174 -5.70 -2.97 -16.66
CA THR A 174 -4.41 -2.30 -16.46
C THR A 174 -4.50 -0.82 -16.86
N VAL A 175 -5.03 -0.50 -18.04
CA VAL A 175 -5.06 0.89 -18.54
C VAL A 175 -6.03 1.74 -17.73
N LEU A 176 -7.27 1.28 -17.50
CA LEU A 176 -8.25 2.05 -16.74
C LEU A 176 -7.79 2.26 -15.28
N GLY A 177 -7.25 1.20 -14.64
CA GLY A 177 -6.72 1.32 -13.28
C GLY A 177 -5.50 2.24 -13.20
N THR A 178 -4.61 2.19 -14.20
CA THR A 178 -3.44 3.09 -14.25
C THR A 178 -3.86 4.55 -14.48
N ILE A 179 -4.83 4.81 -15.35
CA ILE A 179 -5.36 6.17 -15.59
C ILE A 179 -5.98 6.73 -14.31
N ASP A 180 -6.77 5.91 -13.60
CA ASP A 180 -7.38 6.30 -12.33
C ASP A 180 -6.32 6.63 -11.27
N ALA A 181 -5.33 5.75 -11.09
CA ALA A 181 -4.24 5.97 -10.14
C ALA A 181 -3.42 7.23 -10.48
N ILE A 182 -3.11 7.47 -11.76
CA ILE A 182 -2.36 8.68 -12.18
C ILE A 182 -3.18 9.96 -11.90
N LYS A 183 -4.50 9.94 -12.16
CA LYS A 183 -5.35 11.10 -11.88
C LYS A 183 -5.40 11.44 -10.39
N ASN A 184 -5.44 10.43 -9.53
CA ASN A 184 -5.41 10.62 -8.09
C ASN A 184 -4.06 11.23 -7.66
N ILE A 185 -2.93 10.71 -8.16
CA ILE A 185 -1.59 11.26 -7.89
C ILE A 185 -1.50 12.74 -8.28
N ILE A 186 -2.01 13.12 -9.47
CA ILE A 186 -1.96 14.51 -9.93
C ILE A 186 -2.80 15.42 -9.02
N THR A 187 -4.00 14.95 -8.63
CA THR A 187 -4.90 15.71 -7.76
C THR A 187 -4.29 15.92 -6.37
N ASP A 188 -3.65 14.88 -5.83
CA ASP A 188 -3.02 14.94 -4.51
C ASP A 188 -1.72 15.76 -4.53
N TRP A 189 -1.02 15.81 -5.66
CA TRP A 189 0.15 16.66 -5.85
C TRP A 189 -0.21 18.15 -5.81
N ASP A 190 -1.29 18.54 -6.49
CA ASP A 190 -1.76 19.92 -6.49
C ASP A 190 -2.19 20.39 -5.09
N ALA A 191 -2.70 19.47 -4.25
CA ALA A 191 -3.13 19.76 -2.90
C ALA A 191 -1.98 19.90 -1.89
N ASN A 192 -0.91 19.11 -2.06
CA ASN A 192 0.11 18.90 -1.02
C ASN A 192 1.48 19.52 -1.34
N GLY A 193 1.68 20.13 -2.51
CA GLY A 193 2.92 20.82 -2.88
C GLY A 193 4.05 19.91 -3.37
N PRO A 194 5.21 20.48 -3.77
CA PRO A 194 6.29 19.72 -4.39
C PRO A 194 6.98 18.76 -3.40
N PRO A 195 7.52 17.63 -3.88
CA PRO A 195 8.30 16.70 -3.06
C PRO A 195 9.54 17.42 -2.55
N PHE A 196 9.97 17.05 -1.34
CA PHE A 196 11.05 17.74 -0.62
C PHE A 196 10.73 19.19 -0.21
N GLY A 197 9.50 19.68 -0.43
CA GLY A 197 9.02 20.89 0.20
C GLY A 197 8.81 20.66 1.69
N CYS A 198 9.47 21.46 2.55
CA CYS A 198 9.07 21.57 3.94
C CYS A 198 7.73 22.31 4.01
N ASN A 199 6.64 21.63 3.66
CA ASN A 199 5.32 22.19 3.79
C ASN A 199 5.01 22.21 5.28
N THR A 200 5.09 23.39 5.88
CA THR A 200 4.63 23.64 7.24
C THR A 200 3.15 23.29 7.24
N VAL A 201 2.80 22.10 7.75
CA VAL A 201 1.42 21.74 8.06
C VAL A 201 0.87 22.91 8.87
N PRO A 202 -0.17 23.62 8.37
CA PRO A 202 -0.74 24.71 9.13
C PRO A 202 -1.22 24.15 10.47
N GLU A 203 -0.57 24.55 11.54
CA GLU A 203 -0.86 24.16 12.92
C GLU A 203 -2.22 24.77 13.28
N GLY A 204 -3.32 24.10 12.91
CA GLY A 204 -4.65 24.68 13.05
C GLY A 204 -5.85 23.90 12.52
N ARG A 205 -5.76 22.58 12.31
CA ARG A 205 -6.94 21.72 12.12
C ARG A 205 -6.93 20.54 13.08
#